data_AF-A0A964ULN5-F1
#
_entry.id   AF-A0A964ULN5-F1
#
_cell.length_a   1.000
_cell.length_b   1.000
_cell.length_c   1.000
_cell.angle_alpha   90.00
_cell.angle_beta   90.00
_cell.angle_gamma   90.00
#
_symmetry.space_group_name_H-M   'P 1'
#
loop_
_entity.id
_entity.type
_entity.pdbx_description
1 polymer ?
#
loop_
_entity_poly.entity_id
_entity_poly.type
_entity_poly.pdbx_seq_one_letter_code
_entity_poly.pdbx_strand_id
1 'polypeptide(L)'
;MSIPAVSVKRLISLGILIVTLSGLLLVRDEIETHVPIPAEALTLLTLVLCVMALVSSARILIISSYRRRLKLTPGEQDNFVLGVDAAANVIVVAVGLAALFPALGVPFREFLTSLSLFSVALAWLFKEHLSNFFDSFRLMFSTDFLIGDYIKINDTTKGYIADITFRATRVKTDEGDVLYIPNSTMMNNEITNYSKVRLKRITVPFTLPTHLARDIPMLEHHLTEVVKEAAPDSADTVKVFLRVTGVTGDQTKLQLETSIDRFSFAIETKIHRAVYEAVLRWGHA
;
A
#
# COMPACT_ATOMS: atom_id res chain seq x y z
N MET A 1 22.42 16.14 -34.22
CA MET A 1 21.68 15.86 -32.97
C MET A 1 21.48 17.18 -32.23
N SER A 2 20.40 17.89 -32.56
CA SER A 2 20.12 19.22 -32.01
C SER A 2 19.63 19.12 -30.57
N ILE A 3 20.37 19.70 -29.64
CA ILE A 3 19.90 19.88 -28.26
C ILE A 3 18.70 20.83 -28.35
N PRO A 4 17.53 20.48 -27.79
CA PRO A 4 16.36 21.33 -27.88
C PRO A 4 16.67 22.65 -27.17
N ALA A 5 16.31 23.78 -27.80
CA ALA A 5 16.68 25.13 -27.34
C ALA A 5 16.28 25.40 -25.88
N VAL A 6 15.21 24.77 -25.39
CA VAL A 6 14.74 24.85 -24.01
C VAL A 6 15.74 24.22 -23.02
N SER A 7 16.36 23.09 -23.37
CA SER A 7 17.40 22.46 -22.54
C SER A 7 18.67 23.29 -22.49
N VAL A 8 19.04 23.95 -23.59
CA VAL A 8 20.19 24.86 -23.65
C VAL A 8 19.97 26.07 -22.74
N LYS A 9 18.79 26.71 -22.79
CA LYS A 9 18.46 27.84 -21.91
C LYS A 9 18.57 27.50 -20.42
N ARG A 10 18.12 26.31 -20.01
CA ARG A 10 18.20 25.85 -18.62
C ARG A 10 19.64 25.65 -18.15
N LEU A 11 20.50 25.07 -19.00
CA LEU A 11 21.91 24.88 -18.70
C LEU A 11 22.65 26.21 -18.60
N ILE A 12 22.35 27.16 -19.49
CA ILE A 12 22.90 28.51 -19.43
C ILE A 12 22.45 29.21 -18.15
N SER A 13 21.15 29.16 -17.79
CA SER A 13 20.66 29.78 -16.56
C SER A 13 21.31 29.20 -15.30
N LEU A 14 21.52 27.88 -15.26
CA LEU A 14 22.22 27.23 -14.15
C LEU A 14 23.70 27.66 -14.12
N GLY A 15 24.36 27.72 -15.27
CA GLY A 15 25.75 28.15 -15.39
C GLY A 15 25.96 29.58 -14.89
N ILE A 16 25.11 30.52 -15.31
CA ILE A 16 25.11 31.90 -14.80
C ILE A 16 24.96 31.90 -13.28
N LEU A 17 24.01 31.13 -12.77
CA LEU A 17 23.71 31.12 -11.35
C LEU A 17 24.85 30.53 -10.49
N ILE A 18 25.52 29.47 -10.98
CA ILE A 18 26.71 28.91 -10.34
C ILE A 18 27.86 29.91 -10.36
N VAL A 19 28.09 30.60 -11.49
CA VAL A 19 29.13 31.63 -11.59
C VAL A 19 28.84 32.81 -10.64
N THR A 20 27.60 33.28 -10.57
CA THR A 20 27.23 34.35 -9.62
C THR A 20 27.39 33.92 -8.17
N LEU A 21 27.01 32.68 -7.84
CA LEU A 21 27.16 32.14 -6.49
C LEU A 21 28.64 31.99 -6.12
N SER A 22 29.44 31.41 -7.03
CA SER A 22 30.88 31.25 -6.83
C SER A 22 31.60 32.59 -6.70
N GLY A 23 31.26 33.57 -7.55
CA GLY A 23 31.83 34.91 -7.47
C GLY A 23 31.47 35.60 -6.15
N LEU A 24 30.22 35.48 -5.71
CA LEU A 24 29.78 36.04 -4.43
C LEU A 24 30.52 35.41 -3.25
N LEU A 25 30.75 34.09 -3.26
CA LEU A 25 31.47 33.39 -2.20
C LEU A 25 32.95 33.79 -2.13
N LEU A 26 33.60 34.05 -3.27
CA LEU A 26 35.01 34.42 -3.31
C LEU A 26 35.26 35.85 -2.81
N VAL A 27 34.35 36.77 -3.11
CA VAL A 27 34.48 38.20 -2.74
C VAL A 27 33.73 38.52 -1.44
N ARG A 28 33.11 37.51 -0.81
CA ARG A 28 32.28 37.68 0.39
C ARG A 28 32.99 38.42 1.51
N ASP A 29 34.17 37.95 1.90
CA ASP A 29 34.94 38.52 3.01
C ASP A 29 35.41 39.95 2.70
N GLU A 30 35.67 40.25 1.42
CA GLU A 30 36.10 41.57 0.95
C GLU A 30 34.92 42.57 0.95
N ILE A 31 33.72 42.11 0.61
CA ILE A 31 32.48 42.90 0.69
C ILE A 31 32.12 43.21 2.15
N GLU A 32 32.22 42.23 3.05
CA GLU A 32 31.91 42.42 4.48
C GLU A 32 32.86 43.43 5.15
N THR A 33 34.09 43.57 4.64
CA THR A 33 35.10 44.49 5.19
C THR A 33 35.05 45.90 4.60
N HIS A 34 34.70 46.04 3.31
CA HIS A 34 34.78 47.34 2.60
C HIS A 34 33.43 48.01 2.36
N VAL A 35 32.32 47.27 2.44
CA VAL A 35 30.98 47.79 2.14
C VAL A 35 30.12 47.73 3.40
N PRO A 36 29.42 48.82 3.79
CA PRO A 36 28.57 48.83 4.97
C PRO A 36 27.23 48.11 4.72
N ILE A 37 27.28 46.85 4.31
CA ILE A 37 26.12 45.97 4.13
C ILE A 37 26.01 45.11 5.40
N PRO A 38 24.81 44.93 5.98
CA PRO A 38 24.63 44.02 7.09
C PRO A 38 24.98 42.58 6.66
N ALA A 39 25.83 41.90 7.42
CA ALA A 39 26.25 40.52 7.13
C ALA A 39 25.05 39.55 6.95
N GLU A 40 23.94 39.83 7.63
CA GLU A 40 22.67 39.11 7.48
C GLU A 40 22.07 39.18 6.07
N ALA A 41 22.25 40.29 5.36
CA ALA A 41 21.77 40.41 3.98
C ALA A 41 22.61 39.57 3.02
N LEU A 42 23.93 39.48 3.25
CA LEU A 42 24.84 38.69 2.43
C LEU A 42 24.66 37.18 2.66
N THR A 43 24.42 36.77 3.91
CA THR A 43 24.08 35.37 4.24
C THR A 43 22.71 34.97 3.66
N LEU A 44 21.73 35.87 3.65
CA LEU A 44 20.46 35.59 3.00
C LEU A 44 20.59 35.48 1.48
N LEU A 45 21.32 36.41 0.85
CA LEU A 45 21.53 36.40 -0.60
C LEU A 45 22.23 35.11 -1.05
N THR A 46 23.28 34.71 -0.33
CA THR A 46 23.99 33.43 -0.59
C THR A 46 23.05 32.23 -0.42
N LEU A 47 22.23 32.20 0.63
CA LEU A 47 21.23 31.13 0.85
C LEU A 47 20.21 31.05 -0.29
N VAL A 48 19.68 32.19 -0.74
CA VAL A 48 18.72 32.27 -1.85
C VAL A 48 19.34 31.74 -3.15
N LEU A 49 20.56 32.15 -3.47
CA LEU A 49 21.28 31.67 -4.66
C LEU A 49 21.57 30.16 -4.57
N CYS A 50 21.96 29.65 -3.40
CA CYS A 50 22.14 28.21 -3.16
C CYS A 50 20.84 27.43 -3.43
N VAL A 51 19.70 27.90 -2.91
CA VAL A 51 18.40 27.25 -3.13
C VAL A 51 18.01 27.27 -4.61
N MET A 52 18.18 28.42 -5.29
CA MET A 52 17.91 28.51 -6.74
C MET A 52 18.82 27.58 -7.56
N ALA A 53 20.08 27.40 -7.15
CA ALA A 53 21.03 26.49 -7.79
C ALA A 53 20.60 25.04 -7.63
N LEU A 54 20.20 24.67 -6.41
CA LEU A 54 19.73 23.34 -6.08
C LEU A 54 18.47 22.98 -6.87
N VAL A 55 17.47 23.86 -6.89
CA VAL A 55 16.21 23.67 -7.63
C VAL A 55 16.47 23.56 -9.13
N SER A 56 17.32 24.43 -9.68
CA SER A 56 17.68 24.40 -11.10
C SER A 56 18.42 23.12 -11.49
N SER A 57 19.34 22.66 -10.64
CA SER A 57 20.07 21.41 -10.82
C SER A 57 19.15 20.20 -10.75
N ALA A 58 18.29 20.12 -9.73
CA ALA A 58 17.30 19.06 -9.55
C ALA A 58 16.34 18.97 -10.74
N ARG A 59 15.83 20.12 -11.22
CA ARG A 59 14.98 20.20 -12.42
C ARG A 59 15.67 19.59 -13.64
N ILE A 60 16.92 19.95 -13.89
CA ILE A 60 17.69 19.43 -15.04
C ILE A 60 17.93 17.92 -14.88
N LEU A 61 18.29 17.45 -13.68
CA LEU A 61 18.52 16.03 -13.41
C LEU A 61 17.25 15.19 -13.59
N ILE A 62 16.11 15.62 -13.06
CA ILE A 62 14.83 14.92 -13.18
C ILE A 62 14.41 14.82 -14.64
N ILE A 63 14.40 15.94 -15.36
CA ILE A 63 13.95 15.98 -16.76
C ILE A 63 14.91 15.21 -17.67
N SER A 64 16.22 15.33 -17.46
CA SER A 64 17.21 14.60 -18.25
C SER A 64 17.13 13.09 -18.01
N SER A 65 16.92 12.66 -16.75
CA SER A 65 16.73 11.25 -16.39
C SER A 65 15.45 10.68 -16.99
N TYR A 66 14.34 11.43 -16.90
CA TYR A 66 13.05 11.06 -17.46
C TYR A 66 13.12 10.86 -18.98
N ARG A 67 13.65 11.86 -19.70
CA ARG A 67 13.81 11.80 -21.17
C ARG A 67 14.75 10.68 -21.62
N ARG A 68 15.84 10.43 -20.89
CA ARG A 68 16.78 9.33 -21.18
C ARG A 68 16.13 7.96 -21.05
N ARG A 69 15.30 7.74 -20.02
CA ARG A 69 14.61 6.45 -19.81
C ARG A 69 13.56 6.16 -20.88
N LEU A 70 12.83 7.18 -21.33
CA LEU A 70 11.72 7.02 -22.29
C LEU A 70 12.15 7.19 -23.76
N LYS A 71 13.44 7.47 -24.04
CA LYS A 71 13.97 7.75 -25.39
C LYS A 71 13.15 8.79 -26.16
N LEU A 72 12.55 9.74 -25.45
CA LEU A 72 11.70 10.79 -26.03
C LEU A 72 12.52 11.66 -26.98
N THR A 73 11.93 12.02 -28.12
CA THR A 73 12.60 12.93 -29.06
C THR A 73 12.65 14.35 -28.49
N PRO A 74 13.68 15.14 -28.85
CA PRO A 74 13.77 16.51 -28.38
C PRO A 74 12.66 17.36 -29.03
N GLY A 75 11.77 17.93 -28.21
CA GLY A 75 10.68 18.81 -28.67
C GLY A 75 9.26 18.32 -28.35
N GLU A 76 9.09 17.04 -28.03
CA GLU A 76 7.80 16.50 -27.58
C GLU A 76 7.48 17.10 -26.19
N GLN A 77 6.33 17.77 -26.09
CA GLN A 77 5.83 18.35 -24.85
C GLN A 77 5.10 17.26 -24.06
N ASP A 78 5.78 16.75 -23.05
CA ASP A 78 5.22 15.80 -22.11
C ASP A 78 4.67 16.56 -20.88
N ASN A 79 3.47 16.20 -20.45
CA ASN A 79 2.83 16.73 -19.24
C ASN A 79 3.73 16.59 -18.01
N PHE A 80 4.57 15.56 -17.94
CA PHE A 80 5.54 15.40 -16.85
C PHE A 80 6.60 16.52 -16.87
N VAL A 81 7.13 16.86 -18.05
CA VAL A 81 8.13 17.92 -18.18
C VAL A 81 7.52 19.28 -17.84
N LEU A 82 6.29 19.53 -18.30
CA LEU A 82 5.53 20.74 -17.96
C LEU A 82 5.27 20.85 -16.45
N GLY A 83 4.89 19.74 -15.80
CA GLY A 83 4.65 19.70 -14.36
C GLY A 83 5.92 19.98 -13.54
N VAL A 84 7.06 19.41 -13.93
CA VAL A 84 8.36 19.66 -13.26
C VAL A 84 8.80 21.11 -13.45
N ASP A 85 8.61 21.69 -14.63
CA ASP A 85 8.91 23.11 -14.87
C ASP A 85 8.01 24.02 -14.04
N ALA A 86 6.70 23.75 -14.00
CA ALA A 86 5.75 24.52 -13.20
C ALA A 86 6.12 24.48 -11.72
N ALA A 87 6.40 23.30 -11.17
CA ALA A 87 6.80 23.14 -9.77
C ALA A 87 8.10 23.89 -9.45
N ALA A 88 9.13 23.76 -10.30
CA ALA A 88 10.39 24.48 -10.11
C ALA A 88 10.20 26.00 -10.18
N ASN A 89 9.38 26.49 -11.10
CA ASN A 89 9.07 27.93 -11.22
C ASN A 89 8.34 28.46 -9.98
N VAL A 90 7.37 27.72 -9.44
CA VAL A 90 6.69 28.09 -8.18
C VAL A 90 7.69 28.22 -7.04
N ILE A 91 8.64 27.28 -6.91
CA ILE A 91 9.66 27.34 -5.85
C ILE A 91 10.61 28.53 -6.06
N VAL A 92 11.10 28.76 -7.27
CA VAL A 92 12.00 29.88 -7.58
C VAL A 92 11.32 31.22 -7.31
N VAL A 93 10.05 31.38 -7.70
CA VAL A 93 9.27 32.58 -7.42
C VAL A 93 9.04 32.75 -5.92
N ALA A 94 8.69 31.69 -5.19
CA ALA A 94 8.49 31.75 -3.74
C ALA A 94 9.77 32.17 -3.00
N VAL A 95 10.92 31.60 -3.38
CA VAL A 95 12.23 31.94 -2.81
C VAL A 95 12.65 33.36 -3.19
N GLY A 96 12.40 33.78 -4.43
CA GLY A 96 12.65 35.15 -4.89
C GLY A 96 11.81 36.18 -4.14
N LEU A 97 10.52 35.89 -3.89
CA LEU A 97 9.65 36.72 -3.08
C LEU A 97 10.13 36.78 -1.62
N ALA A 98 10.52 35.65 -1.05
CA ALA A 98 11.08 35.59 0.31
C ALA A 98 12.34 36.47 0.46
N ALA A 99 13.17 36.56 -0.58
CA ALA A 99 14.36 37.40 -0.59
C ALA A 99 14.05 38.90 -0.51
N LEU A 100 12.81 39.34 -0.79
CA LEU A 100 12.40 40.75 -0.72
C LEU A 100 11.98 41.18 0.70
N PHE A 101 11.67 40.23 1.60
CA PHE A 101 11.17 40.53 2.95
C PHE A 101 12.12 41.42 3.79
N PRO A 102 13.45 41.21 3.78
CA PRO A 102 14.36 42.10 4.50
C PRO A 102 14.37 43.53 3.95
N ALA A 103 14.16 43.71 2.64
CA ALA A 103 14.05 45.04 2.04
C ALA A 103 12.79 45.78 2.49
N LEU A 104 11.77 45.06 2.95
CA LEU A 104 10.55 45.59 3.54
C LEU A 104 10.67 45.83 5.07
N GLY A 105 11.86 45.64 5.65
CA GLY A 105 12.11 45.82 7.08
C GLY A 105 11.60 44.65 7.95
N VAL A 106 11.18 43.54 7.34
CA VAL A 106 10.80 42.33 8.09
C VAL A 106 12.07 41.56 8.44
N PRO A 107 12.40 41.36 9.74
CA PRO A 107 13.61 40.66 10.12
C PRO A 107 13.55 39.19 9.70
N PHE A 108 14.69 38.65 9.26
CA PHE A 108 14.80 37.27 8.79
C PHE A 108 14.30 36.24 9.83
N ARG A 109 14.49 36.52 11.12
CA ARG A 109 14.00 35.68 12.23
C ARG A 109 12.47 35.53 12.26
N GLU A 110 11.73 36.58 11.95
CA GLU A 110 10.26 36.52 11.91
C GLU A 110 9.77 35.72 10.69
N PHE A 111 10.42 35.91 9.54
CA PHE A 111 10.17 35.11 8.36
C PHE A 111 10.38 33.61 8.64
N LEU A 112 11.50 33.23 9.26
CA LEU A 112 11.78 31.84 9.65
C LEU A 112 10.73 31.25 10.59
N THR A 113 10.24 32.06 11.54
CA THR A 113 9.17 31.64 12.46
C THR A 113 7.88 31.34 11.69
N SER A 114 7.49 32.20 10.74
CA SER A 114 6.31 31.99 9.91
C SER A 114 6.43 30.76 9.00
N LEU A 115 7.63 30.54 8.43
CA LEU A 115 7.93 29.38 7.59
C LEU A 115 7.85 28.07 8.39
N SER A 116 8.24 28.09 9.65
CA SER A 116 8.12 26.95 10.55
C SER A 116 6.66 26.56 10.77
N LEU A 117 5.78 27.54 11.03
CA LEU A 117 4.35 27.29 11.17
C LEU A 117 3.71 26.82 9.85
N PHE A 118 4.10 27.43 8.73
CA PHE A 118 3.65 27.01 7.40
C PHE A 118 4.06 25.55 7.09
N SER A 119 5.27 25.15 7.49
CA SER A 119 5.77 23.78 7.28
C SER A 119 4.92 22.74 8.02
N VAL A 120 4.40 23.07 9.21
CA VAL A 120 3.47 22.20 9.95
C VAL A 120 2.15 22.07 9.20
N ALA A 121 1.59 23.18 8.70
CA ALA A 121 0.37 23.14 7.90
C ALA A 121 0.56 22.30 6.63
N LEU A 122 1.70 22.45 5.95
CA LEU A 122 2.06 21.65 4.78
C LEU A 122 2.17 20.16 5.14
N ALA A 123 2.83 19.81 6.25
CA ALA A 123 2.93 18.44 6.71
C ALA A 123 1.55 17.82 7.00
N TRP A 124 0.61 18.59 7.54
CA TRP A 124 -0.76 18.14 7.73
C TRP A 124 -1.43 17.80 6.39
N LEU A 125 -1.30 18.68 5.39
CA LEU A 125 -1.88 18.44 4.05
C LEU A 125 -1.32 17.18 3.38
N PHE A 126 -0.03 16.89 3.55
CA PHE A 126 0.61 15.71 2.97
C PHE A 126 0.44 14.42 3.78
N LYS A 127 -0.07 14.49 5.01
CA LYS A 127 -0.15 13.35 5.94
C LYS A 127 -0.85 12.13 5.30
N GLU A 128 -1.99 12.34 4.65
CA GLU A 128 -2.76 11.27 4.03
C GLU A 128 -2.03 10.64 2.83
N HIS A 129 -1.43 11.47 1.97
CA HIS A 129 -0.64 10.99 0.83
C HIS A 129 0.56 10.16 1.28
N LEU A 130 1.23 10.58 2.36
CA LEU A 130 2.36 9.84 2.91
C LEU A 130 1.89 8.53 3.58
N SER A 131 0.75 8.53 4.26
CA SER A 131 0.15 7.31 4.81
C SER A 131 -0.13 6.29 3.72
N ASN A 132 -0.81 6.70 2.64
CA ASN A 132 -1.14 5.82 1.51
C ASN A 132 0.12 5.25 0.83
N PHE A 133 1.20 6.04 0.77
CA PHE A 133 2.49 5.59 0.28
C PHE A 133 3.08 4.49 1.17
N PHE A 134 3.06 4.67 2.49
CA PHE A 134 3.55 3.66 3.44
C PHE A 134 2.67 2.41 3.47
N ASP A 135 1.36 2.52 3.29
CA ASP A 135 0.46 1.36 3.19
C ASP A 135 0.82 0.50 1.98
N SER A 136 1.09 1.16 0.85
CA SER A 136 1.53 0.51 -0.38
C SER A 136 2.87 -0.21 -0.20
N PHE A 137 3.83 0.43 0.46
CA PHE A 137 5.12 -0.18 0.78
C PHE A 137 4.94 -1.37 1.73
N ARG A 138 4.19 -1.21 2.83
CA ARG A 138 3.97 -2.29 3.81
C ARG A 138 3.33 -3.51 3.16
N LEU A 139 2.34 -3.33 2.28
CA LEU A 139 1.69 -4.43 1.58
C LEU A 139 2.67 -5.15 0.63
N MET A 140 3.47 -4.39 -0.13
CA MET A 140 4.44 -4.97 -1.08
C MET A 140 5.58 -5.75 -0.40
N PHE A 141 5.93 -5.40 0.84
CA PHE A 141 6.97 -6.08 1.63
C PHE A 141 6.40 -6.97 2.75
N SER A 142 5.08 -7.15 2.83
CA SER A 142 4.44 -8.01 3.83
C SER A 142 4.51 -9.48 3.41
N THR A 143 4.66 -10.36 4.40
CA THR A 143 4.51 -11.81 4.23
C THR A 143 3.09 -12.30 4.51
N ASP A 144 2.20 -11.44 4.98
CA ASP A 144 0.84 -11.78 5.44
C ASP A 144 -0.12 -11.98 4.27
N PHE A 145 0.17 -11.36 3.13
CA PHE A 145 -0.61 -11.46 1.90
C PHE A 145 0.31 -11.84 0.73
N LEU A 146 0.12 -13.04 0.19
CA LEU A 146 0.89 -13.55 -0.93
C LEU A 146 0.00 -13.70 -2.17
N ILE A 147 0.62 -13.66 -3.35
CA ILE A 147 -0.07 -14.00 -4.60
C ILE A 147 -0.54 -15.45 -4.50
N GLY A 148 -1.82 -15.67 -4.80
CA GLY A 148 -2.50 -16.96 -4.64
C GLY A 148 -3.23 -17.13 -3.31
N ASP A 149 -3.06 -16.23 -2.33
CA ASP A 149 -3.84 -16.29 -1.09
C ASP A 149 -5.31 -16.01 -1.36
N TYR A 150 -6.19 -16.74 -0.68
CA TYR A 150 -7.63 -16.53 -0.70
C TYR A 150 -8.03 -15.64 0.46
N ILE A 151 -8.56 -14.49 0.14
CA ILE A 151 -8.88 -13.45 1.11
C ILE A 151 -10.36 -13.06 1.04
N LYS A 152 -10.87 -12.60 2.17
CA LYS A 152 -12.14 -11.89 2.28
C LYS A 152 -11.86 -10.50 2.82
N ILE A 153 -12.39 -9.50 2.14
CA ILE A 153 -12.22 -8.10 2.47
C ILE A 153 -13.57 -7.60 2.97
N ASN A 154 -13.60 -7.16 4.23
CA ASN A 154 -14.81 -6.90 4.99
C ASN A 154 -15.76 -8.12 4.94
N ASP A 155 -17.07 -7.88 4.79
CA ASP A 155 -18.07 -8.95 4.70
C ASP A 155 -18.61 -9.23 3.30
N THR A 156 -18.18 -8.50 2.29
CA THR A 156 -18.81 -8.50 0.96
C THR A 156 -18.00 -9.19 -0.12
N THR A 157 -16.67 -9.01 -0.13
CA THR A 157 -15.85 -9.41 -1.28
C THR A 157 -14.91 -10.56 -0.90
N LYS A 158 -14.92 -11.62 -1.71
CA LYS A 158 -14.04 -12.78 -1.58
C LYS A 158 -13.34 -13.07 -2.90
N GLY A 159 -12.11 -13.57 -2.82
CA GLY A 159 -11.36 -13.97 -4.00
C GLY A 159 -9.89 -14.27 -3.73
N TYR A 160 -9.18 -14.58 -4.80
CA TYR A 160 -7.75 -14.88 -4.78
C TYR A 160 -6.93 -13.65 -5.16
N ILE A 161 -5.82 -13.41 -4.46
CA ILE A 161 -4.85 -12.38 -4.82
C ILE A 161 -4.16 -12.81 -6.12
N ALA A 162 -4.38 -12.06 -7.20
CA ALA A 162 -3.79 -12.32 -8.50
C ALA A 162 -2.44 -11.61 -8.70
N ASP A 163 -2.32 -10.39 -8.19
CA ASP A 163 -1.10 -9.58 -8.33
C ASP A 163 -1.09 -8.46 -7.28
N ILE A 164 0.10 -8.04 -6.87
CA ILE A 164 0.32 -6.92 -5.94
C ILE A 164 1.21 -5.90 -6.64
N THR A 165 0.62 -4.77 -7.02
CA THR A 165 1.38 -3.66 -7.63
C THR A 165 1.63 -2.55 -6.61
N PHE A 166 2.50 -1.59 -6.96
CA PHE A 166 2.80 -0.44 -6.09
C PHE A 166 1.56 0.39 -5.71
N ARG A 167 0.49 0.40 -6.51
CA ARG A 167 -0.70 1.23 -6.24
C ARG A 167 -1.93 0.44 -5.78
N ALA A 168 -2.05 -0.79 -6.26
CA ALA A 168 -3.24 -1.60 -6.05
C ALA A 168 -2.93 -3.10 -6.02
N THR A 169 -3.74 -3.82 -5.25
CA THR A 169 -3.81 -5.28 -5.25
C THR A 169 -4.93 -5.72 -6.17
N ARG A 170 -4.63 -6.68 -7.05
CA ARG A 170 -5.60 -7.28 -7.96
C ARG A 170 -6.15 -8.54 -7.31
N VAL A 171 -7.46 -8.59 -7.14
CA VAL A 171 -8.17 -9.74 -6.57
C VAL A 171 -9.09 -10.31 -7.62
N LYS A 172 -8.93 -11.60 -7.93
CA LYS A 172 -9.88 -12.32 -8.78
C LYS A 172 -11.01 -12.85 -7.91
N THR A 173 -12.21 -12.34 -8.09
CA THR A 173 -13.39 -12.72 -7.29
C THR A 173 -13.85 -14.13 -7.63
N ASP A 174 -14.67 -14.72 -6.75
CA ASP A 174 -15.31 -16.03 -7.01
C ASP A 174 -16.22 -15.99 -8.26
N GLU A 175 -16.75 -14.82 -8.59
CA GLU A 175 -17.57 -14.57 -9.78
C GLU A 175 -16.74 -14.49 -11.08
N GLY A 176 -15.41 -14.47 -10.96
CA GLY A 176 -14.47 -14.45 -12.08
C GLY A 176 -13.99 -13.06 -12.49
N ASP A 177 -14.49 -12.00 -11.86
CA ASP A 177 -14.09 -10.62 -12.12
C ASP A 177 -12.71 -10.30 -11.50
N VAL A 178 -12.05 -9.26 -12.04
CA VAL A 178 -10.78 -8.76 -11.48
C VAL A 178 -11.03 -7.40 -10.83
N LEU A 179 -10.97 -7.38 -9.51
CA LEU A 179 -11.11 -6.17 -8.70
C LEU A 179 -9.75 -5.53 -8.45
N TYR A 180 -9.65 -4.22 -8.68
CA TYR A 180 -8.47 -3.42 -8.40
C TYR A 180 -8.68 -2.65 -7.10
N ILE A 181 -8.01 -3.08 -6.04
CA ILE A 181 -8.19 -2.50 -4.70
C ILE A 181 -6.98 -1.66 -4.37
N PRO A 182 -7.13 -0.35 -4.10
CA PRO A 182 -6.01 0.48 -3.65
C PRO A 182 -5.34 -0.14 -2.41
N ASN A 183 -4.01 -0.11 -2.36
CA ASN A 183 -3.28 -0.74 -1.26
C ASN A 183 -3.61 -0.11 0.10
N SER A 184 -3.88 1.20 0.14
CA SER A 184 -4.36 1.87 1.36
C SER A 184 -5.73 1.34 1.78
N THR A 185 -6.65 1.10 0.85
CA THR A 185 -7.95 0.51 1.15
C THR A 185 -7.83 -0.92 1.67
N MET A 186 -6.91 -1.72 1.14
CA MET A 186 -6.60 -3.05 1.70
C MET A 186 -6.13 -2.94 3.16
N MET A 187 -5.15 -2.07 3.43
CA MET A 187 -4.52 -1.97 4.75
C MET A 187 -5.42 -1.34 5.82
N ASN A 188 -6.42 -0.54 5.41
CA ASN A 188 -7.36 0.12 6.31
C ASN A 188 -8.66 -0.66 6.54
N ASN A 189 -8.87 -1.79 5.83
CA ASN A 189 -10.04 -2.64 5.99
C ASN A 189 -9.72 -3.90 6.77
N GLU A 190 -10.76 -4.55 7.30
CA GLU A 190 -10.62 -5.88 7.89
C GLU A 190 -10.44 -6.91 6.76
N ILE A 191 -9.31 -7.64 6.79
CA ILE A 191 -9.02 -8.69 5.82
C ILE A 191 -8.87 -10.01 6.56
N THR A 192 -9.71 -10.99 6.20
CA THR A 192 -9.53 -12.38 6.61
C THR A 192 -8.76 -13.13 5.53
N ASN A 193 -7.54 -13.57 5.84
CA ASN A 193 -6.77 -14.45 4.97
C ASN A 193 -7.02 -15.92 5.33
N TYR A 194 -7.72 -16.64 4.46
CA TYR A 194 -8.04 -18.05 4.69
C TYR A 194 -6.88 -19.00 4.34
N SER A 195 -5.89 -18.55 3.58
CA SER A 195 -4.73 -19.35 3.16
C SER A 195 -3.63 -19.44 4.22
N LYS A 196 -3.60 -18.53 5.19
CA LYS A 196 -2.58 -18.49 6.25
C LYS A 196 -2.90 -19.36 7.47
N VAL A 197 -4.10 -19.93 7.53
CA VAL A 197 -4.53 -20.76 8.66
C VAL A 197 -3.93 -22.17 8.50
N ARG A 198 -3.07 -22.56 9.43
CA ARG A 198 -2.49 -23.92 9.45
C ARG A 198 -3.54 -25.00 9.75
N LEU A 199 -4.41 -24.76 10.73
CA LEU A 199 -5.48 -25.69 11.13
C LEU A 199 -6.83 -24.98 10.99
N LYS A 200 -7.61 -25.35 9.99
CA LYS A 200 -8.94 -24.75 9.79
C LYS A 200 -10.01 -25.65 10.37
N ARG A 201 -10.81 -25.06 11.27
CA ARG A 201 -12.02 -25.70 11.80
C ARG A 201 -13.09 -25.71 10.71
N ILE A 202 -13.58 -26.89 10.38
CA ILE A 202 -14.73 -27.14 9.52
C ILE A 202 -15.90 -27.52 10.41
N THR A 203 -17.07 -27.01 10.06
CA THR A 203 -18.28 -27.23 10.81
C THR A 203 -19.42 -27.62 9.89
N VAL A 204 -19.94 -28.83 10.06
CA VAL A 204 -21.01 -29.38 9.23
C VAL A 204 -22.26 -29.56 10.10
N PRO A 205 -23.27 -28.68 10.00
CA PRO A 205 -24.54 -28.87 10.66
C PRO A 205 -25.38 -29.90 9.90
N PHE A 206 -26.03 -30.81 10.63
CA PHE A 206 -27.01 -31.75 10.11
C PHE A 206 -28.07 -32.06 11.16
N THR A 207 -29.15 -32.72 10.75
CA THR A 207 -30.26 -33.06 11.65
C THR A 207 -30.60 -34.53 11.46
N LEU A 208 -30.75 -35.24 12.57
CA LEU A 208 -31.11 -36.65 12.58
C LEU A 208 -32.36 -36.87 13.44
N PRO A 209 -33.20 -37.87 13.11
CA PRO A 209 -34.24 -38.32 14.02
C PRO A 209 -33.67 -38.71 15.39
N THR A 210 -34.38 -38.38 16.48
CA THR A 210 -33.88 -38.57 17.85
C THR A 210 -33.56 -40.04 18.15
N HIS A 211 -34.31 -40.97 17.55
CA HIS A 211 -34.05 -42.40 17.71
C HIS A 211 -32.71 -42.87 17.11
N LEU A 212 -32.23 -42.22 16.05
CA LEU A 212 -30.93 -42.51 15.39
C LEU A 212 -29.75 -41.78 16.05
N ALA A 213 -30.03 -40.76 16.86
CA ALA A 213 -29.02 -39.98 17.58
C ALA A 213 -28.70 -40.56 18.98
N ARG A 214 -29.11 -41.80 19.28
CA ARG A 214 -28.86 -42.43 20.60
C ARG A 214 -27.39 -42.80 20.80
N ASP A 215 -26.74 -43.31 19.77
CA ASP A 215 -25.35 -43.78 19.84
C ASP A 215 -24.38 -42.77 19.22
N ILE A 216 -24.32 -41.57 19.81
CA ILE A 216 -23.39 -40.50 19.42
C ILE A 216 -21.94 -41.00 19.30
N PRO A 217 -21.40 -41.82 20.22
CA PRO A 217 -20.02 -42.31 20.09
C PRO A 217 -19.77 -43.17 18.85
N MET A 218 -20.74 -44.01 18.46
CA MET A 218 -20.62 -44.82 17.23
C MET A 218 -20.70 -43.94 15.98
N LEU A 219 -21.62 -42.97 15.98
CA LEU A 219 -21.75 -42.01 14.88
C LEU A 219 -20.49 -41.15 14.73
N GLU A 220 -19.90 -40.68 15.84
CA GLU A 220 -18.65 -39.92 15.85
C GLU A 220 -17.50 -40.73 15.27
N HIS A 221 -17.37 -42.01 15.65
CA HIS A 221 -16.36 -42.91 15.11
C HIS A 221 -16.56 -43.13 13.60
N HIS A 222 -17.79 -43.41 13.17
CA HIS A 222 -18.10 -43.61 11.75
C HIS A 222 -17.78 -42.36 10.90
N LEU A 223 -18.21 -41.18 11.36
CA LEU A 223 -17.94 -39.92 10.67
C LEU A 223 -16.45 -39.55 10.70
N THR A 224 -15.71 -39.94 11.74
CA THR A 224 -14.25 -39.78 11.76
C THR A 224 -13.59 -40.48 10.59
N GLU A 225 -13.96 -41.73 10.31
CA GLU A 225 -13.38 -42.49 9.20
C GLU A 225 -13.78 -41.91 7.83
N VAL A 226 -15.04 -41.46 7.68
CA VAL A 226 -15.51 -40.78 6.47
C VAL A 226 -14.72 -39.48 6.20
N VAL A 227 -14.46 -38.68 7.24
CA VAL A 227 -13.69 -37.43 7.10
C VAL A 227 -12.23 -37.72 6.76
N LYS A 228 -11.62 -38.75 7.36
CA LYS A 228 -10.25 -39.19 7.02
C LYS A 228 -10.14 -39.63 5.56
N GLU A 229 -11.12 -40.35 5.04
CA GLU A 229 -11.16 -40.77 3.64
C GLU A 229 -11.34 -39.58 2.69
N ALA A 230 -12.16 -38.60 3.07
CA ALA A 230 -12.37 -37.38 2.29
C ALA A 230 -11.15 -36.43 2.27
N ALA A 231 -10.32 -36.47 3.32
CA ALA A 231 -9.13 -35.64 3.51
C ALA A 231 -7.91 -36.47 3.96
N PRO A 232 -7.36 -37.33 3.07
CA PRO A 232 -6.28 -38.26 3.42
C PRO A 232 -5.00 -37.51 3.87
N ASP A 233 -4.73 -36.35 3.29
CA ASP A 233 -3.57 -35.51 3.64
C ASP A 233 -3.62 -34.94 5.07
N SER A 234 -4.78 -35.00 5.73
CA SER A 234 -5.00 -34.54 7.10
C SER A 234 -5.40 -35.67 8.06
N ALA A 235 -5.40 -36.93 7.61
CA ALA A 235 -5.98 -38.05 8.35
C ALA A 235 -5.41 -38.21 9.78
N ASP A 236 -4.13 -37.92 9.98
CA ASP A 236 -3.45 -38.02 11.29
C ASP A 236 -3.86 -36.92 12.28
N THR A 237 -4.38 -35.79 11.78
CA THR A 237 -4.74 -34.61 12.60
C THR A 237 -6.25 -34.47 12.77
N VAL A 238 -7.04 -35.15 11.94
CA VAL A 238 -8.51 -35.13 11.98
C VAL A 238 -9.00 -35.73 13.28
N LYS A 239 -9.68 -34.90 14.08
CA LYS A 239 -10.55 -35.32 15.17
C LYS A 239 -11.94 -34.78 14.88
N VAL A 240 -12.94 -35.63 14.95
CA VAL A 240 -14.34 -35.25 14.79
C VAL A 240 -14.96 -35.17 16.16
N PHE A 241 -15.68 -34.09 16.43
CA PHE A 241 -16.50 -33.94 17.63
C PHE A 241 -17.93 -33.67 17.20
N LEU A 242 -18.88 -34.36 17.82
CA LEU A 242 -20.30 -34.09 17.62
C LEU A 242 -20.84 -33.23 18.76
N ARG A 243 -21.38 -32.06 18.41
CA ARG A 243 -22.07 -31.17 19.34
C ARG A 243 -23.57 -31.22 19.11
N VAL A 244 -24.33 -31.53 20.17
CA VAL A 244 -25.80 -31.38 20.14
C VAL A 244 -26.13 -29.89 20.27
N THR A 245 -26.70 -29.31 19.23
CA THR A 245 -27.07 -27.89 19.19
C THR A 245 -28.49 -27.67 19.70
N GLY A 246 -29.35 -28.68 19.63
CA GLY A 246 -30.70 -28.64 20.17
C GLY A 246 -31.53 -29.87 19.80
N VAL A 247 -32.63 -30.07 20.51
CA VAL A 247 -33.61 -31.12 20.24
C VAL A 247 -34.96 -30.46 20.00
N THR A 248 -35.64 -30.81 18.92
CA THR A 248 -36.95 -30.25 18.55
C THR A 248 -37.87 -31.38 18.11
N GLY A 249 -38.80 -31.76 18.97
CA GLY A 249 -39.68 -32.91 18.71
C GLY A 249 -38.87 -34.21 18.58
N ASP A 250 -39.06 -34.93 17.48
CA ASP A 250 -38.32 -36.15 17.16
C ASP A 250 -37.06 -35.89 16.31
N GLN A 251 -36.53 -34.67 16.31
CA GLN A 251 -35.29 -34.35 15.61
C GLN A 251 -34.23 -33.75 16.54
N THR A 252 -33.01 -34.27 16.44
CA THR A 252 -31.81 -33.78 17.11
C THR A 252 -30.95 -33.04 16.10
N LYS A 253 -30.71 -31.75 16.35
CA LYS A 253 -29.77 -30.93 15.57
C LYS A 253 -28.36 -31.19 16.08
N LEU A 254 -27.50 -31.68 15.20
CA LEU A 254 -26.12 -32.03 15.48
C LEU A 254 -25.20 -31.16 14.63
N GLN A 255 -24.02 -30.90 15.16
CA GLN A 255 -22.99 -30.16 14.47
C GLN A 255 -21.69 -30.94 14.59
N LEU A 256 -21.18 -31.41 13.45
CA LEU A 256 -19.86 -32.00 13.35
C LEU A 256 -18.83 -30.87 13.31
N GLU A 257 -17.82 -30.99 14.15
CA GLU A 257 -16.69 -30.10 14.20
C GLU A 257 -15.40 -30.89 14.00
N THR A 258 -14.60 -30.47 13.03
CA THR A 258 -13.28 -31.07 12.80
C THR A 258 -12.27 -30.00 12.41
N SER A 259 -10.99 -30.29 12.57
CA SER A 259 -9.91 -29.41 12.13
C SER A 259 -9.05 -30.14 11.12
N ILE A 260 -8.81 -29.51 9.97
CA ILE A 260 -7.93 -30.05 8.93
C ILE A 260 -6.67 -29.19 8.79
N ASP A 261 -5.55 -29.86 8.51
CA ASP A 261 -4.32 -29.18 8.07
C ASP A 261 -4.45 -28.86 6.57
N ARG A 262 -3.73 -27.83 6.09
CA ARG A 262 -3.68 -27.46 4.66
C ARG A 262 -5.06 -27.33 4.02
N PHE A 263 -5.87 -26.44 4.57
CA PHE A 263 -7.21 -26.16 4.07
C PHE A 263 -7.25 -25.82 2.57
N SER A 264 -8.23 -26.39 1.87
CA SER A 264 -8.69 -25.89 0.58
C SER A 264 -10.21 -26.00 0.48
N PHE A 265 -10.84 -25.10 -0.29
CA PHE A 265 -12.29 -25.17 -0.53
C PHE A 265 -12.73 -26.46 -1.21
N ALA A 266 -11.86 -27.07 -2.03
CA ALA A 266 -12.13 -28.36 -2.65
C ALA A 266 -12.22 -29.48 -1.59
N ILE A 267 -11.33 -29.47 -0.59
CA ILE A 267 -11.36 -30.44 0.53
C ILE A 267 -12.59 -30.19 1.41
N GLU A 268 -12.91 -28.93 1.75
CA GLU A 268 -14.11 -28.60 2.53
C GLU A 268 -15.39 -29.09 1.83
N THR A 269 -15.52 -28.85 0.53
CA THR A 269 -16.67 -29.30 -0.26
C THR A 269 -16.77 -30.84 -0.28
N LYS A 270 -15.63 -31.55 -0.41
CA LYS A 270 -15.60 -33.01 -0.33
C LYS A 270 -16.03 -33.52 1.05
N ILE A 271 -15.56 -32.90 2.13
CA ILE A 271 -15.95 -33.27 3.51
C ILE A 271 -17.44 -33.06 3.71
N HIS A 272 -17.98 -31.89 3.35
CA HIS A 272 -19.42 -31.63 3.44
C HIS A 272 -20.23 -32.69 2.71
N ARG A 273 -19.87 -32.99 1.45
CA ARG A 273 -20.55 -34.01 0.65
C ARG A 273 -20.47 -35.40 1.28
N ALA A 274 -19.28 -35.83 1.70
CA ALA A 274 -19.06 -37.14 2.31
C ALA A 274 -19.84 -37.30 3.62
N VAL A 275 -19.84 -36.27 4.47
CA VAL A 275 -20.61 -36.26 5.72
C VAL A 275 -22.11 -36.32 5.43
N TYR A 276 -22.63 -35.52 4.50
CA TYR A 276 -24.06 -35.58 4.16
C TYR A 276 -24.47 -36.94 3.58
N GLU A 277 -23.66 -37.52 2.68
CA GLU A 277 -23.92 -38.85 2.12
C GLU A 277 -23.90 -39.94 3.21
N ALA A 278 -22.95 -39.87 4.16
CA ALA A 278 -22.86 -40.81 5.28
C ALA A 278 -24.06 -40.68 6.24
N VAL A 279 -24.45 -39.46 6.59
CA VAL A 279 -25.61 -39.18 7.45
C VAL A 279 -26.91 -39.67 6.80
N LEU A 280 -27.07 -39.48 5.48
CA LEU A 280 -28.23 -39.99 4.75
C LEU A 280 -28.29 -41.52 4.76
N ARG A 281 -27.15 -42.21 4.59
CA ARG A 281 -27.10 -43.68 4.65
C ARG A 281 -27.37 -44.20 6.06
N TRP A 282 -26.87 -43.52 7.08
CA TRP A 282 -27.13 -43.85 8.48
C TRP A 282 -28.62 -43.76 8.82
N GLY A 283 -29.35 -42.82 8.21
CA GLY A 283 -30.81 -42.69 8.37
C GLY A 283 -31.64 -43.81 7.76
N HIS A 284 -31.04 -44.66 6.93
CA HIS A 284 -31.70 -45.78 6.25
C HIS A 284 -31.24 -47.17 6.74
N ALA A 285 -30.29 -47.22 7.69
CA ALA A 285 -29.79 -48.45 8.31
C ALA A 285 -30.57 -48.79 9.59
#